data_AF-A0A7C9LNE6-F1
#
_entry.id   AF-A0A7C9LNE6-F1
#
_cell.length_a   1.000
_cell.length_b   1.000
_cell.length_c   1.000
_cell.angle_alpha   90.00
_cell.angle_beta   90.00
_cell.angle_gamma   90.00
#
_symmetry.space_group_name_H-M   'P 1'
#
loop_
_entity.id
_entity.type
_entity.pdbx_description
1 polymer ?
#
loop_
_entity_poly.entity_id
_entity_poly.type
_entity_poly.pdbx_seq_one_letter_code
_entity_poly.pdbx_strand_id
1 'polypeptide(L)'
;MRDTPPHGPGIALRDYGLAELANAIDDLARRGRDLHDGIHQARKAIRRTRALLALGQPLLGPGVKLIDRELRAVNRRLSPLRDAHALVQTFDRLRTKARDEATRTALAGARRIAARQRAAMAKDPAFAVRLRHEQAIVATMRAALTGLPWESLSIASVTDAMAATARKASTARERAFASDDADAWHQWRRRMRRLSQQHRAASAAGLAVPDGFDKHVTEQLGVLQDLSLLIAQCDKHAAFPAYRSVLRRFAKRTLARQRKRLRSVVDAALSTAP
;
A
#
# COMPACT_ATOMS: atom_id res chain seq x y z
N MET A 1 16.13 -28.50 9.19
CA MET A 1 15.89 -27.60 10.34
C MET A 1 16.44 -26.23 9.98
N ARG A 2 15.59 -25.23 9.73
CA ARG A 2 16.05 -23.83 9.77
C ARG A 2 15.71 -23.32 11.16
N ASP A 3 16.72 -22.75 11.81
CA ASP A 3 16.75 -22.44 13.22
C ASP A 3 15.59 -21.54 13.65
N THR A 4 14.99 -21.88 14.79
CA THR A 4 14.07 -20.99 15.48
C THR A 4 14.84 -19.71 15.82
N PRO A 5 14.29 -18.50 15.55
CA PRO A 5 14.99 -17.27 15.89
C PRO A 5 15.37 -17.25 17.38
N PRO A 6 16.53 -16.69 17.75
CA PRO A 6 17.14 -16.85 19.08
C PRO A 6 16.27 -16.36 20.25
N HIS A 7 15.26 -15.52 19.97
CA HIS A 7 14.32 -14.98 20.96
C HIS A 7 12.87 -15.44 20.74
N GLY A 8 12.64 -16.42 19.86
CA GLY A 8 11.31 -16.89 19.49
C GLY A 8 10.61 -16.02 18.43
N PRO A 9 9.59 -16.56 17.73
CA PRO A 9 8.99 -15.94 16.56
C PRO A 9 8.28 -14.61 16.88
N GLY A 10 7.64 -14.52 18.04
CA GLY A 10 6.99 -13.30 18.51
C GLY A 10 7.95 -12.13 18.71
N ILE A 11 9.09 -12.39 19.35
CA ILE A 11 10.10 -11.35 19.60
C ILE A 11 10.74 -10.87 18.30
N ALA A 12 11.07 -11.79 17.38
CA ALA A 12 11.62 -11.40 16.07
C ALA A 12 10.63 -10.52 15.28
N LEU A 13 9.33 -10.82 15.35
CA LEU A 13 8.28 -10.00 14.74
C LEU A 13 8.10 -8.63 15.42
N ARG A 14 8.20 -8.58 16.76
CA ARG A 14 8.23 -7.32 17.53
C ARG A 14 9.36 -6.42 17.02
N ASP A 15 10.56 -6.95 16.94
CA ASP A 15 11.76 -6.19 16.60
C ASP A 15 11.68 -5.65 15.16
N TYR A 16 11.17 -6.45 14.22
CA TYR A 16 10.83 -5.98 12.88
C TYR A 16 9.82 -4.82 12.92
N GLY A 17 8.76 -4.95 13.72
CA GLY A 17 7.74 -3.90 13.88
C GLY A 17 8.31 -2.60 14.45
N LEU A 18 9.18 -2.70 15.46
CA LEU A 18 9.86 -1.56 16.10
C LEU A 18 10.82 -0.87 15.13
N ALA A 19 11.54 -1.63 14.31
CA ALA A 19 12.42 -1.12 13.27
C ALA A 19 11.65 -0.40 12.15
N GLU A 20 10.53 -0.97 11.68
CA GLU A 20 9.68 -0.29 10.69
C GLU A 20 9.11 1.02 11.24
N LEU A 21 8.67 1.06 12.50
CA LEU A 21 8.20 2.33 13.09
C LEU A 21 9.34 3.32 13.36
N ALA A 22 10.55 2.87 13.66
CA ALA A 22 11.73 3.75 13.74
C ALA A 22 12.02 4.40 12.37
N ASN A 23 12.10 3.58 11.32
CA ASN A 23 12.26 4.06 9.95
C ASN A 23 11.15 5.06 9.57
N ALA A 24 9.90 4.80 9.96
CA ALA A 24 8.81 5.72 9.71
C ALA A 24 8.99 7.08 10.40
N ILE A 25 9.54 7.11 11.61
CA ILE A 25 9.82 8.36 12.34
C ILE A 25 10.89 9.16 11.60
N ASP A 26 12.00 8.52 11.21
CA ASP A 26 13.10 9.15 10.49
C ASP A 26 12.67 9.66 9.11
N ASP A 27 11.87 8.85 8.42
CA ASP A 27 11.29 9.20 7.13
C ASP A 27 10.32 10.39 7.21
N LEU A 28 9.54 10.51 8.28
CA LEU A 28 8.68 11.67 8.53
C LEU A 28 9.48 12.90 8.95
N ALA A 29 10.73 12.75 9.38
CA ALA A 29 11.63 13.86 9.70
C ALA A 29 12.27 14.50 8.45
N ARG A 30 12.29 13.81 7.31
CA ARG A 30 12.88 14.33 6.06
C ARG A 30 12.20 15.62 5.57
N ARG A 31 12.98 16.53 4.99
CA ARG A 31 12.53 17.86 4.53
C ARG A 31 13.04 18.16 3.12
N GLY A 32 12.62 19.29 2.57
CA GLY A 32 13.08 19.77 1.27
C GLY A 32 12.76 18.78 0.14
N ARG A 33 13.77 18.44 -0.65
CA ARG A 33 13.62 17.54 -1.82
C ARG A 33 13.19 16.12 -1.43
N ASP A 34 13.55 15.67 -0.24
CA ASP A 34 13.30 14.29 0.22
C ASP A 34 11.97 14.12 0.96
N LEU A 35 11.21 15.20 1.15
CA LEU A 35 9.95 15.19 1.90
C LEU A 35 8.94 14.16 1.37
N HIS A 36 8.75 14.11 0.05
CA HIS A 36 7.77 13.22 -0.56
C HIS A 36 8.16 11.75 -0.46
N ASP A 37 9.46 11.47 -0.64
CA ASP A 37 10.00 10.12 -0.54
C ASP A 37 9.97 9.64 0.91
N GLY A 38 10.33 10.51 1.87
CA GLY A 38 10.15 10.25 3.29
C GLY A 38 8.70 9.88 3.62
N ILE A 39 7.73 10.70 3.24
CA ILE A 39 6.31 10.36 3.46
C ILE A 39 5.92 9.05 2.78
N HIS A 40 6.45 8.78 1.59
CA HIS A 40 6.17 7.52 0.91
C HIS A 40 6.69 6.31 1.69
N GLN A 41 7.93 6.35 2.16
CA GLN A 41 8.56 5.27 2.91
C GLN A 41 7.94 5.12 4.30
N ALA A 42 7.69 6.21 5.03
CA ALA A 42 6.96 6.19 6.29
C ALA A 42 5.58 5.52 6.16
N ARG A 43 4.80 5.89 5.13
CA ARG A 43 3.51 5.24 4.86
C ARG A 43 3.67 3.75 4.53
N LYS A 44 4.75 3.34 3.85
CA LYS A 44 5.03 1.92 3.59
C LYS A 44 5.34 1.18 4.88
N ALA A 45 6.19 1.76 5.73
CA ALA A 45 6.59 1.19 7.00
C ALA A 45 5.40 1.01 7.94
N ILE A 46 4.60 2.06 8.12
CA ILE A 46 3.36 1.98 8.91
C ILE A 46 2.42 0.89 8.35
N ARG A 47 2.29 0.75 7.03
CA ARG A 47 1.45 -0.33 6.47
C ARG A 47 2.03 -1.72 6.76
N ARG A 48 3.36 -1.89 6.75
CA ARG A 48 4.03 -3.15 7.10
C ARG A 48 3.80 -3.49 8.56
N THR A 49 3.98 -2.54 9.48
CA THR A 49 3.65 -2.75 10.91
C THR A 49 2.19 -3.14 11.08
N ARG A 50 1.25 -2.49 10.38
CA ARG A 50 -0.19 -2.87 10.44
C ARG A 50 -0.48 -4.27 9.88
N ALA A 51 0.27 -4.72 8.88
CA ALA A 51 0.15 -6.07 8.34
C ALA A 51 0.70 -7.10 9.33
N LEU A 52 1.83 -6.77 9.98
CA LEU A 52 2.40 -7.53 11.09
C LEU A 52 1.40 -7.66 12.26
N LEU A 53 0.81 -6.57 12.73
CA LEU A 53 -0.16 -6.60 13.83
C LEU A 53 -1.37 -7.50 13.55
N ALA A 54 -1.73 -7.63 12.27
CA ALA A 54 -2.81 -8.53 11.85
C ALA A 54 -2.42 -10.02 11.90
N LEU A 55 -1.14 -10.37 12.00
CA LEU A 55 -0.67 -11.74 12.24
C LEU A 55 -0.92 -12.16 13.68
N GLY A 56 -0.79 -11.23 14.62
CA GLY A 56 -0.91 -11.52 16.05
C GLY A 56 -2.30 -11.31 16.65
N GLN A 57 -3.32 -10.92 15.87
CA GLN A 57 -4.70 -10.85 16.39
C GLN A 57 -5.32 -12.27 16.43
N PRO A 58 -5.99 -12.69 17.53
CA PRO A 58 -6.33 -11.97 18.78
C PRO A 58 -5.28 -12.07 19.92
N LEU A 59 -4.20 -12.84 19.71
CA LEU A 59 -3.21 -13.20 20.74
C LEU A 59 -2.47 -12.01 21.36
N LEU A 60 -2.29 -10.90 20.63
CA LEU A 60 -1.66 -9.67 21.13
C LEU A 60 -2.57 -8.81 22.03
N GLY A 61 -3.73 -9.33 22.44
CA GLY A 61 -4.66 -8.63 23.33
C GLY A 61 -5.34 -7.40 22.71
N PRO A 62 -6.10 -6.61 23.48
CA PRO A 62 -6.86 -5.47 22.96
C PRO A 62 -5.99 -4.29 22.50
N GLY A 63 -4.79 -4.12 23.06
CA GLY A 63 -3.86 -3.03 22.72
C GLY A 63 -3.49 -2.99 21.24
N VAL A 64 -3.44 -4.14 20.57
CA VAL A 64 -3.16 -4.24 19.13
C VAL A 64 -4.17 -3.48 18.26
N LYS A 65 -5.45 -3.43 18.69
CA LYS A 65 -6.52 -2.74 17.94
C LYS A 65 -6.34 -1.23 18.03
N LEU A 66 -5.93 -0.72 19.20
CA LEU A 66 -5.60 0.69 19.40
C LEU A 66 -4.45 1.09 18.46
N ILE A 67 -3.36 0.33 18.48
CA ILE A 67 -2.18 0.63 17.66
C ILE A 67 -2.52 0.57 16.16
N ASP A 68 -3.22 -0.46 15.66
CA ASP A 68 -3.63 -0.51 14.25
C ASP A 68 -4.51 0.68 13.86
N ARG A 69 -5.42 1.10 14.74
CA ARG A 69 -6.33 2.23 14.49
C ARG A 69 -5.56 3.54 14.37
N GLU A 70 -4.67 3.85 15.30
CA GLU A 70 -3.89 5.09 15.26
C GLU A 70 -2.95 5.12 14.05
N LEU A 71 -2.23 4.03 13.80
CA LEU A 71 -1.39 3.89 12.61
C LEU A 71 -2.20 3.97 11.30
N ARG A 72 -3.44 3.48 11.28
CA ARG A 72 -4.36 3.66 10.15
C ARG A 72 -4.74 5.12 9.98
N ALA A 73 -5.02 5.82 11.08
CA ALA A 73 -5.39 7.23 11.06
C ALA A 73 -4.24 8.10 10.54
N VAL A 74 -3.01 7.87 10.99
CA VAL A 74 -1.79 8.51 10.46
C VAL A 74 -1.70 8.30 8.94
N ASN A 75 -1.82 7.05 8.49
CA ASN A 75 -1.76 6.72 7.06
C ASN A 75 -2.84 7.41 6.21
N ARG A 76 -4.02 7.68 6.79
CA ARG A 76 -5.11 8.44 6.14
C ARG A 76 -4.78 9.92 6.06
N ARG A 77 -4.28 10.52 7.14
CA ARG A 77 -3.91 11.94 7.21
C ARG A 77 -2.74 12.27 6.28
N LEU A 78 -1.83 11.32 6.06
CA LEU A 78 -0.74 11.44 5.08
C LEU A 78 -1.14 11.12 3.63
N SER A 79 -2.38 10.65 3.37
CA SER A 79 -2.81 10.27 2.02
C SER A 79 -2.77 11.40 1.00
N PRO A 80 -3.31 12.60 1.28
CA PRO A 80 -3.44 13.64 0.25
C PRO A 80 -2.12 13.98 -0.45
N LEU A 81 -1.04 14.17 0.30
CA LEU A 81 0.25 14.53 -0.29
C LEU A 81 0.88 13.40 -1.08
N ARG A 82 0.76 12.17 -0.59
CA ARG A 82 1.26 10.99 -1.32
C ARG A 82 0.41 10.69 -2.56
N ASP A 83 -0.88 10.97 -2.53
CA ASP A 83 -1.78 10.82 -3.68
C ASP A 83 -1.45 11.88 -4.75
N ALA A 84 -1.17 13.12 -4.34
CA ALA A 84 -0.65 14.16 -5.24
C ALA A 84 0.68 13.74 -5.89
N HIS A 85 1.61 13.17 -5.12
CA HIS A 85 2.85 12.63 -5.66
C HIS A 85 2.64 11.39 -6.56
N ALA A 86 1.72 10.48 -6.19
CA ALA A 86 1.37 9.29 -6.97
C ALA A 86 0.84 9.68 -8.35
N LEU A 87 0.06 10.74 -8.41
CA LEU A 87 -0.54 11.24 -9.64
C LEU A 87 0.53 11.71 -10.62
N VAL A 88 1.56 12.43 -10.15
CA VAL A 88 2.73 12.81 -10.97
C VAL A 88 3.45 11.57 -11.51
N GLN A 89 3.77 10.60 -10.64
CA GLN A 89 4.41 9.34 -11.05
C GLN A 89 3.56 8.54 -12.05
N THR A 90 2.23 8.58 -11.88
CA THR A 90 1.28 7.92 -12.78
C THR A 90 1.35 8.54 -14.16
N PHE A 91 1.34 9.87 -14.27
CA PHE A 91 1.50 10.55 -15.55
C PHE A 91 2.82 10.22 -16.23
N ASP A 92 3.92 10.14 -15.47
CA ASP A 92 5.24 9.80 -16.00
C ASP A 92 5.27 8.41 -16.63
N ARG A 93 4.72 7.43 -15.92
CA ARG A 93 4.60 6.05 -16.40
C ARG A 93 3.62 5.91 -17.57
N LEU A 94 2.55 6.70 -17.60
CA LEU A 94 1.57 6.63 -18.70
C LEU A 94 2.09 7.29 -19.97
N ARG A 95 2.92 8.34 -19.84
CA ARG A 95 3.51 9.04 -20.98
C ARG A 95 4.42 8.14 -21.80
N THR A 96 5.16 7.23 -21.16
CA THR A 96 6.00 6.24 -21.86
C THR A 96 5.19 5.16 -22.60
N LYS A 97 3.87 5.06 -22.34
CA LYS A 97 2.97 4.08 -22.96
C LYS A 97 2.01 4.69 -23.98
N ALA A 98 1.92 6.02 -24.05
CA ALA A 98 1.06 6.71 -24.99
C ALA A 98 1.68 6.70 -26.39
N ARG A 99 0.89 6.28 -27.40
CA ARG A 99 1.36 6.15 -28.79
C ARG A 99 1.02 7.37 -29.64
N ASP A 100 -0.10 8.04 -29.38
CA ASP A 100 -0.54 9.24 -30.09
C ASP A 100 -0.07 10.53 -29.42
N GLU A 101 0.20 11.56 -30.24
CA GLU A 101 0.71 12.86 -29.79
C GLU A 101 -0.30 13.61 -28.91
N ALA A 102 -1.59 13.55 -29.24
CA ALA A 102 -2.65 14.19 -28.46
C ALA A 102 -2.67 13.68 -27.01
N THR A 103 -2.57 12.37 -26.80
CA THR A 103 -2.48 11.77 -25.46
C THR A 103 -1.17 12.13 -24.76
N ARG A 104 -0.03 12.12 -25.47
CA ARG A 104 1.26 12.53 -24.89
C ARG A 104 1.23 13.99 -24.41
N THR A 105 0.68 14.89 -25.21
CA THR A 105 0.48 16.30 -24.87
C THR A 105 -0.46 16.47 -23.67
N ALA A 106 -1.59 15.75 -23.65
CA ALA A 106 -2.53 15.79 -22.54
C ALA A 106 -1.90 15.30 -21.22
N LEU A 107 -1.13 14.20 -21.25
CA LEU A 107 -0.41 13.68 -20.09
C LEU A 107 0.65 14.66 -19.59
N ALA A 108 1.38 15.31 -20.50
CA ALA A 108 2.38 16.32 -20.14
C ALA A 108 1.75 17.58 -19.51
N GLY A 109 0.61 18.04 -20.05
CA GLY A 109 -0.16 19.15 -19.47
C GLY A 109 -0.67 18.83 -18.06
N ALA A 110 -1.32 17.68 -17.88
CA ALA A 110 -1.84 17.26 -16.59
C ALA A 110 -0.73 16.99 -15.55
N ARG A 111 0.43 16.43 -15.98
CA ARG A 111 1.61 16.30 -15.11
C ARG A 111 2.04 17.65 -14.54
N ARG A 112 2.11 18.71 -15.36
CA ARG A 112 2.49 20.06 -14.93
C ARG A 112 1.53 20.61 -13.87
N ILE A 113 0.21 20.42 -14.08
CA ILE A 113 -0.82 20.84 -13.12
C ILE A 113 -0.65 20.08 -11.78
N ALA A 114 -0.54 18.75 -11.83
CA ALA A 114 -0.37 17.93 -10.64
C ALA A 114 0.94 18.24 -9.89
N ALA A 115 2.03 18.52 -10.61
CA ALA A 115 3.30 18.90 -10.02
C ALA A 115 3.22 20.24 -9.26
N ARG A 116 2.50 21.23 -9.81
CA ARG A 116 2.25 22.52 -9.13
C ARG A 116 1.41 22.35 -7.88
N GLN A 117 0.31 21.59 -7.94
CA GLN A 117 -0.53 21.29 -6.77
C GLN A 117 0.27 20.59 -5.68
N ARG A 118 1.08 19.58 -6.05
CA ARG A 118 1.99 18.89 -5.12
C ARG A 118 2.98 19.85 -4.46
N ALA A 119 3.59 20.75 -5.23
CA ALA A 119 4.55 21.72 -4.72
C ALA A 119 3.91 22.75 -3.78
N ALA A 120 2.67 23.19 -4.06
CA ALA A 120 1.91 24.08 -3.19
C ALA A 120 1.63 23.43 -1.82
N MET A 121 1.18 22.16 -1.81
CA MET A 121 0.95 21.42 -0.56
C MET A 121 2.22 21.24 0.27
N ALA A 122 3.38 21.06 -0.37
CA ALA A 122 4.65 20.89 0.32
C ALA A 122 5.16 22.19 0.98
N LYS A 123 4.70 23.35 0.51
CA LYS A 123 5.05 24.68 1.04
C LYS A 123 4.10 25.18 2.14
N ASP A 124 3.01 24.46 2.40
CA ASP A 124 2.03 24.84 3.42
C ASP A 124 2.62 24.68 4.85
N PRO A 125 2.72 25.76 5.66
CA PRO A 125 3.22 25.66 7.03
C PRO A 125 2.36 24.74 7.92
N ALA A 126 1.03 24.71 7.71
CA ALA A 126 0.13 23.83 8.45
C ALA A 126 0.41 22.35 8.14
N PHE A 127 0.96 22.06 6.97
CA PHE A 127 1.41 20.73 6.61
C PHE A 127 2.63 20.29 7.45
N ALA A 128 3.62 21.17 7.63
CA ALA A 128 4.80 20.87 8.44
C ALA A 128 4.45 20.60 9.91
N VAL A 129 3.51 21.38 10.48
CA VAL A 129 2.98 21.16 11.84
C VAL A 129 2.31 19.78 11.95
N ARG A 130 1.43 19.46 11.00
CA ARG A 130 0.74 18.17 10.94
C ARG A 130 1.73 17.01 10.85
N LEU A 131 2.78 17.15 10.05
CA LEU A 131 3.79 16.10 9.89
C LEU A 131 4.53 15.78 11.20
N ARG A 132 4.90 16.82 11.97
CA ARG A 132 5.49 16.63 13.31
C ARG A 132 4.52 15.94 14.27
N HIS A 133 3.25 16.32 14.24
CA HIS A 133 2.22 15.66 15.04
C HIS A 133 2.05 14.19 14.66
N GLU A 134 2.00 13.86 13.37
CA GLU A 134 1.94 12.46 12.91
C GLU A 134 3.19 11.67 13.32
N GLN A 135 4.37 12.29 13.26
CA GLN A 135 5.63 11.69 13.72
C GLN A 135 5.57 11.35 15.22
N ALA A 136 5.06 12.26 16.06
CA ALA A 136 4.89 12.03 17.49
C ALA A 136 3.92 10.86 17.76
N ILE A 137 2.80 10.78 17.05
CA ILE A 137 1.87 9.63 17.17
C ILE A 137 2.58 8.32 16.83
N VAL A 138 3.37 8.28 15.75
CA VAL A 138 4.12 7.08 15.38
C VAL A 138 5.13 6.69 16.46
N ALA A 139 5.80 7.66 17.08
CA ALA A 139 6.70 7.42 18.22
C ALA A 139 5.96 6.83 19.43
N THR A 140 4.80 7.40 19.81
CA THR A 140 3.95 6.84 20.88
C THR A 140 3.51 5.42 20.56
N MET A 141 3.09 5.15 19.33
CA MET A 141 2.66 3.81 18.90
C MET A 141 3.82 2.81 18.87
N ARG A 142 5.05 3.27 18.57
CA ARG A 142 6.25 2.44 18.67
C ARG A 142 6.56 2.06 20.11
N ALA A 143 6.44 2.98 21.06
CA ALA A 143 6.58 2.68 22.48
C ALA A 143 5.47 1.70 22.94
N ALA A 144 4.21 1.94 22.57
CA ALA A 144 3.11 1.03 22.92
C ALA A 144 3.29 -0.38 22.32
N LEU A 145 3.95 -0.50 21.17
CA LEU A 145 4.22 -1.78 20.51
C LEU A 145 5.08 -2.72 21.38
N THR A 146 5.98 -2.19 22.22
CA THR A 146 6.89 -3.01 23.04
C THR A 146 6.14 -3.79 24.12
N GLY A 147 5.03 -3.25 24.62
CA GLY A 147 4.26 -3.83 25.73
C GLY A 147 3.17 -4.82 25.32
N LEU A 148 3.06 -5.18 24.04
CA LEU A 148 2.16 -6.26 23.62
C LEU A 148 2.73 -7.63 24.04
N PRO A 149 1.89 -8.66 24.29
CA PRO A 149 2.34 -9.99 24.71
C PRO A 149 2.86 -10.79 23.50
N TRP A 150 4.05 -10.43 23.01
CA TRP A 150 4.65 -11.01 21.81
C TRP A 150 5.00 -12.48 21.97
N GLU A 151 5.32 -12.90 23.19
CA GLU A 151 5.64 -14.26 23.60
C GLU A 151 4.48 -15.23 23.34
N SER A 152 3.24 -14.71 23.24
CA SER A 152 2.06 -15.51 22.89
C SER A 152 2.01 -15.93 21.42
N LEU A 153 2.88 -15.42 20.55
CA LEU A 153 2.91 -15.78 19.13
C LEU A 153 3.82 -16.99 18.87
N SER A 154 3.29 -17.97 18.14
CA SER A 154 4.01 -19.12 17.62
C SER A 154 4.06 -19.12 16.09
N ILE A 155 4.98 -19.89 15.49
CA ILE A 155 5.04 -20.06 14.02
C ILE A 155 3.71 -20.58 13.46
N ALA A 156 3.06 -21.51 14.17
CA ALA A 156 1.74 -22.04 13.81
C ALA A 156 0.69 -20.92 13.75
N SER A 157 0.57 -20.12 14.81
CA SER A 157 -0.41 -19.02 14.86
C SER A 157 -0.20 -17.98 13.74
N VAL A 158 1.06 -17.67 13.41
CA VAL A 158 1.43 -16.76 12.32
C VAL A 158 1.04 -17.36 10.96
N THR A 159 1.33 -18.64 10.75
CA THR A 159 1.00 -19.36 9.52
C THR A 159 -0.51 -19.41 9.29
N ASP A 160 -1.29 -19.69 10.34
CA ASP A 160 -2.76 -19.70 10.29
C ASP A 160 -3.34 -18.32 9.94
N ALA A 161 -2.80 -17.26 10.54
CA ALA A 161 -3.23 -15.89 10.25
C ALA A 161 -2.90 -15.47 8.80
N MET A 162 -1.78 -15.92 8.26
CA MET A 162 -1.42 -15.72 6.85
C MET A 162 -2.35 -16.49 5.92
N ALA A 163 -2.61 -17.78 6.21
CA ALA A 163 -3.54 -18.60 5.45
C ALA A 163 -4.96 -17.98 5.45
N ALA A 164 -5.42 -17.47 6.58
CA ALA A 164 -6.69 -16.75 6.66
C ALA A 164 -6.71 -15.46 5.82
N THR A 165 -5.57 -14.77 5.73
CA THR A 165 -5.44 -13.58 4.86
C THR A 165 -5.43 -13.97 3.38
N ALA A 166 -4.79 -15.07 3.01
CA ALA A 166 -4.77 -15.62 1.67
C ALA A 166 -6.18 -16.05 1.20
N ARG A 167 -6.94 -16.77 2.04
CA ARG A 167 -8.34 -17.11 1.75
C ARG A 167 -9.19 -15.87 1.47
N LYS A 168 -9.07 -14.83 2.33
CA LYS A 168 -9.75 -13.54 2.12
C LYS A 168 -9.31 -12.82 0.84
N ALA A 169 -8.08 -13.04 0.38
CA ALA A 169 -7.60 -12.50 -0.90
C ALA A 169 -8.21 -13.26 -2.09
N SER A 170 -8.36 -14.59 -2.01
CA SER A 170 -9.05 -15.38 -3.05
C SER A 170 -10.52 -14.98 -3.18
N THR A 171 -11.26 -14.91 -2.08
CA THR A 171 -12.66 -14.48 -2.12
C THR A 171 -12.82 -13.07 -2.70
N ALA A 172 -11.90 -12.16 -2.37
CA ALA A 172 -11.93 -10.81 -2.94
C ALA A 172 -11.61 -10.81 -4.44
N ARG A 173 -10.73 -11.71 -4.91
CA ARG A 173 -10.45 -11.92 -6.34
C ARG A 173 -11.70 -12.42 -7.07
N GLU A 174 -12.33 -13.48 -6.57
CA GLU A 174 -13.54 -14.06 -7.17
C GLU A 174 -14.61 -12.99 -7.35
N ARG A 175 -14.84 -12.17 -6.32
CA ARG A 175 -15.75 -11.02 -6.39
C ARG A 175 -15.32 -9.98 -7.42
N ALA A 176 -14.03 -9.67 -7.51
CA ALA A 176 -13.50 -8.72 -8.49
C ALA A 176 -13.69 -9.23 -9.93
N PHE A 177 -13.53 -10.52 -10.16
CA PHE A 177 -13.73 -11.14 -11.48
C PHE A 177 -15.20 -11.21 -11.86
N ALA A 178 -16.08 -11.56 -10.92
CA ALA A 178 -17.51 -11.65 -11.15
C ALA A 178 -18.17 -10.28 -11.41
N SER A 179 -17.88 -9.28 -10.57
CA SER A 179 -18.56 -7.97 -10.64
C SER A 179 -17.91 -6.95 -11.57
N ASP A 180 -16.60 -7.10 -11.82
CA ASP A 180 -15.73 -6.08 -12.44
C ASP A 180 -15.79 -4.67 -11.83
N ASP A 181 -16.35 -4.51 -10.62
CA ASP A 181 -16.48 -3.21 -9.98
C ASP A 181 -15.15 -2.71 -9.38
N ALA A 182 -14.90 -1.41 -9.49
CA ALA A 182 -13.71 -0.73 -8.97
C ALA A 182 -13.46 -1.02 -7.48
N ASP A 183 -14.50 -1.10 -6.66
CA ASP A 183 -14.34 -1.39 -5.23
C ASP A 183 -13.95 -2.83 -4.97
N ALA A 184 -14.49 -3.79 -5.72
CA ALA A 184 -14.09 -5.20 -5.62
C ALA A 184 -12.61 -5.39 -5.98
N TRP A 185 -12.16 -4.76 -7.07
CA TRP A 185 -10.74 -4.72 -7.45
C TRP A 185 -9.86 -4.04 -6.39
N HIS A 186 -10.33 -2.94 -5.81
CA HIS A 186 -9.62 -2.24 -4.74
C HIS A 186 -9.48 -3.10 -3.48
N GLN A 187 -10.55 -3.83 -3.12
CA GLN A 187 -10.54 -4.76 -1.99
C GLN A 187 -9.55 -5.89 -2.21
N TRP A 188 -9.55 -6.53 -3.38
CA TRP A 188 -8.59 -7.58 -3.70
C TRP A 188 -7.15 -7.07 -3.60
N ARG A 189 -6.84 -5.92 -4.20
CA ARG A 189 -5.52 -5.27 -4.05
C ARG A 189 -5.13 -5.07 -2.59
N ARG A 190 -6.05 -4.57 -1.75
CA ARG A 190 -5.75 -4.31 -0.33
C ARG A 190 -5.40 -5.60 0.41
N ARG A 191 -6.04 -6.73 0.07
CA ARG A 191 -5.76 -8.05 0.65
C ARG A 191 -4.41 -8.59 0.17
N MET A 192 -4.15 -8.58 -1.14
CA MET A 192 -2.86 -9.00 -1.71
C MET A 192 -1.69 -8.21 -1.14
N ARG A 193 -1.83 -6.88 -1.03
CA ARG A 193 -0.81 -6.04 -0.40
C ARG A 193 -0.59 -6.41 1.07
N ARG A 194 -1.65 -6.71 1.83
CA ARG A 194 -1.51 -7.12 3.23
C ARG A 194 -0.74 -8.44 3.31
N LEU A 195 -1.12 -9.43 2.50
CA LEU A 195 -0.44 -10.72 2.45
C LEU A 195 1.05 -10.56 2.11
N SER A 196 1.38 -9.83 1.04
CA SER A 196 2.77 -9.52 0.69
C SER A 196 3.57 -8.87 1.82
N GLN A 197 2.94 -7.97 2.59
CA GLN A 197 3.58 -7.33 3.75
C GLN A 197 3.75 -8.28 4.94
N GLN A 198 2.85 -9.24 5.12
CA GLN A 198 2.97 -10.30 6.12
C GLN A 198 4.12 -11.25 5.79
N HIS A 199 4.22 -11.71 4.53
CA HIS A 199 5.39 -12.52 4.10
C HIS A 199 6.70 -11.76 4.29
N ARG A 200 6.73 -10.46 3.96
CA ARG A 200 7.92 -9.64 4.22
C ARG A 200 8.29 -9.61 5.70
N ALA A 201 7.31 -9.45 6.59
CA ALA A 201 7.54 -9.44 8.03
C ALA A 201 8.05 -10.80 8.53
N ALA A 202 7.39 -11.89 8.14
CA ALA A 202 7.78 -13.23 8.51
C ALA A 202 9.20 -13.58 8.01
N SER A 203 9.50 -13.30 6.74
CA SER A 203 10.82 -13.52 6.15
C SER A 203 11.91 -12.68 6.84
N ALA A 204 11.65 -11.40 7.12
CA ALA A 204 12.60 -10.53 7.83
C ALA A 204 12.83 -10.98 9.28
N ALA A 205 11.82 -11.59 9.91
CA ALA A 205 11.90 -12.19 11.24
C ALA A 205 12.50 -13.61 11.24
N GLY A 206 12.98 -14.11 10.09
CA GLY A 206 13.58 -15.44 9.97
C GLY A 206 12.57 -16.60 10.06
N LEU A 207 11.27 -16.33 9.92
CA LEU A 207 10.23 -17.35 10.04
C LEU A 207 10.09 -18.14 8.74
N ALA A 208 10.13 -19.46 8.86
CA ALA A 208 9.80 -20.37 7.77
C ALA A 208 8.26 -20.44 7.62
N VAL A 209 7.71 -19.58 6.77
CA VAL A 209 6.30 -19.60 6.36
C VAL A 209 6.19 -20.03 4.91
N PRO A 210 5.14 -20.78 4.51
CA PRO A 210 4.94 -21.15 3.11
C PRO A 210 4.90 -19.93 2.21
N ASP A 211 5.45 -20.01 0.99
CA ASP A 211 5.22 -18.97 -0.02
C ASP A 211 3.78 -19.07 -0.52
N GLY A 212 3.08 -17.93 -0.50
CA GLY A 212 1.62 -17.91 -0.69
C GLY A 212 1.09 -16.66 -1.38
N PHE A 213 1.97 -15.86 -2.00
CA PHE A 213 1.54 -14.67 -2.73
C PHE A 213 2.32 -14.46 -4.02
N ASP A 214 1.61 -14.03 -5.06
CA ASP A 214 2.21 -13.61 -6.32
C ASP A 214 2.57 -12.12 -6.26
N LYS A 215 3.87 -11.84 -6.32
CA LYS A 215 4.42 -10.48 -6.36
C LYS A 215 4.00 -9.73 -7.63
N HIS A 216 4.02 -10.39 -8.79
CA HIS A 216 3.63 -9.79 -10.06
C HIS A 216 2.15 -9.38 -10.04
N VAL A 217 1.25 -10.24 -9.54
CA VAL A 217 -0.17 -9.90 -9.36
C VAL A 217 -0.33 -8.69 -8.45
N THR A 218 0.43 -8.63 -7.35
CA THR A 218 0.40 -7.49 -6.41
C THR A 218 0.83 -6.19 -7.09
N GLU A 219 1.86 -6.22 -7.94
CA GLU A 219 2.33 -5.08 -8.72
C GLU A 219 1.29 -4.63 -9.77
N GLN A 220 0.71 -5.56 -10.53
CA GLN A 220 -0.34 -5.26 -11.52
C GLN A 220 -1.58 -4.65 -10.86
N LEU A 221 -2.02 -5.17 -9.71
CA LEU A 221 -3.11 -4.58 -8.93
C LEU A 221 -2.78 -3.14 -8.48
N GLY A 222 -1.49 -2.85 -8.23
CA GLY A 222 -1.00 -1.49 -8.03
C GLY A 222 -1.27 -0.58 -9.23
N VAL A 223 -0.90 -1.01 -10.43
CA VAL A 223 -1.10 -0.26 -11.68
C VAL A 223 -2.59 -0.01 -11.94
N LEU A 224 -3.45 -1.02 -11.72
CA LEU A 224 -4.90 -0.89 -11.85
C LEU A 224 -5.46 0.19 -10.92
N GLN A 225 -4.99 0.25 -9.66
CA GLN A 225 -5.42 1.29 -8.73
C GLN A 225 -5.05 2.68 -9.20
N ASP A 226 -3.84 2.88 -9.71
CA ASP A 226 -3.39 4.19 -10.18
C ASP A 226 -4.27 4.68 -11.35
N LEU A 227 -4.65 3.78 -12.25
CA LEU A 227 -5.58 4.07 -13.35
C LEU A 227 -6.97 4.44 -12.85
N SER A 228 -7.51 3.70 -11.88
CA SER A 228 -8.80 4.02 -11.25
C SER A 228 -8.79 5.38 -10.54
N LEU A 229 -7.68 5.72 -9.86
CA LEU A 229 -7.51 7.03 -9.24
C LEU A 229 -7.45 8.15 -10.29
N LEU A 230 -6.76 7.93 -11.42
CA LEU A 230 -6.74 8.90 -12.51
C LEU A 230 -8.14 9.13 -13.10
N ILE A 231 -8.93 8.06 -13.28
CA ILE A 231 -10.33 8.18 -13.73
C ILE A 231 -11.15 9.00 -12.72
N ALA A 232 -11.05 8.68 -11.43
CA ALA A 232 -11.76 9.42 -10.39
C ALA A 232 -11.35 10.91 -10.33
N GLN A 233 -10.07 11.22 -10.58
CA GLN A 233 -9.61 12.61 -10.67
C GLN A 233 -10.14 13.32 -11.92
N CYS A 234 -10.19 12.63 -13.06
CA CYS A 234 -10.82 13.18 -14.26
C CYS A 234 -12.30 13.48 -14.05
N ASP A 235 -12.99 12.70 -13.21
CA ASP A 235 -14.43 12.84 -12.94
C ASP A 235 -14.74 14.06 -12.06
N LYS A 236 -13.76 14.51 -11.26
CA LYS A 236 -13.82 15.83 -10.60
C LYS A 236 -13.65 16.94 -11.65
N HIS A 237 -14.70 17.74 -11.86
CA HIS A 237 -14.82 18.70 -12.97
C HIS A 237 -13.65 19.70 -13.09
N ALA A 238 -12.99 20.04 -11.97
CA ALA A 238 -11.95 21.07 -11.95
C ALA A 238 -10.51 20.58 -12.20
N ALA A 239 -10.23 19.26 -12.21
CA ALA A 239 -8.84 18.81 -12.11
C ALA A 239 -8.00 19.05 -13.38
N PHE A 240 -8.57 18.77 -14.56
CA PHE A 240 -7.87 18.87 -15.86
C PHE A 240 -8.80 19.34 -16.99
N PRO A 241 -9.35 20.57 -16.96
CA PRO A 241 -10.43 20.99 -17.87
C PRO A 241 -10.09 20.76 -19.36
N ALA A 242 -8.89 21.15 -19.79
CA ALA A 242 -8.44 21.01 -21.18
C ALA A 242 -8.11 19.56 -21.61
N TYR A 243 -7.87 18.64 -20.66
CA TYR A 243 -7.34 17.29 -20.95
C TYR A 243 -8.26 16.16 -20.48
N ARG A 244 -9.35 16.48 -19.77
CA ARG A 244 -10.22 15.51 -19.08
C ARG A 244 -10.72 14.40 -19.99
N SER A 245 -11.26 14.74 -21.15
CA SER A 245 -11.86 13.77 -22.07
C SER A 245 -10.82 12.78 -22.61
N VAL A 246 -9.67 13.27 -23.05
CA VAL A 246 -8.54 12.49 -23.57
C VAL A 246 -7.98 11.56 -22.49
N LEU A 247 -7.68 12.10 -21.31
CA LEU A 247 -7.11 11.35 -20.19
C LEU A 247 -8.07 10.28 -19.68
N ARG A 248 -9.36 10.61 -19.52
CA ARG A 248 -10.37 9.66 -19.08
C ARG A 248 -10.51 8.51 -20.06
N ARG A 249 -10.61 8.80 -21.36
CA ARG A 249 -10.72 7.78 -22.42
C ARG A 249 -9.47 6.88 -22.45
N PHE A 250 -8.29 7.46 -22.33
CA PHE A 250 -7.03 6.71 -22.29
C PHE A 250 -6.93 5.80 -21.06
N ALA A 251 -7.22 6.34 -19.87
CA ALA A 251 -7.15 5.60 -18.61
C ALA A 251 -8.17 4.46 -18.58
N LYS A 252 -9.42 4.68 -19.01
CA LYS A 252 -10.45 3.62 -19.11
C LYS A 252 -10.03 2.48 -20.04
N ARG A 253 -9.53 2.80 -21.25
CA ARG A 253 -9.06 1.78 -22.20
C ARG A 253 -7.89 0.97 -21.65
N THR A 254 -6.96 1.64 -20.97
CA THR A 254 -5.79 0.98 -20.39
C THR A 254 -6.18 0.11 -19.19
N LEU A 255 -7.10 0.58 -18.34
CA LEU A 255 -7.63 -0.18 -17.21
C LEU A 255 -8.32 -1.47 -17.68
N ALA A 256 -9.23 -1.37 -18.64
CA ALA A 256 -9.95 -2.53 -19.19
C ALA A 256 -8.98 -3.58 -19.75
N ARG A 257 -7.99 -3.14 -20.55
CA ARG A 257 -6.96 -4.04 -21.11
C ARG A 257 -6.15 -4.74 -20.01
N GLN A 258 -5.72 -4.00 -18.99
CA GLN A 258 -4.93 -4.57 -17.91
C GLN A 258 -5.72 -5.54 -17.03
N ARG A 259 -7.00 -5.24 -16.76
CA ARG A 259 -7.90 -6.19 -16.06
C ARG A 259 -8.05 -7.49 -16.84
N LYS A 260 -8.32 -7.41 -18.15
CA LYS A 260 -8.41 -8.59 -19.02
C LYS A 260 -7.13 -9.42 -18.98
N ARG A 261 -5.97 -8.77 -19.10
CA ARG A 261 -4.66 -9.45 -19.03
C ARG A 261 -4.45 -10.11 -17.67
N LEU A 262 -4.74 -9.42 -16.57
CA LEU A 262 -4.55 -9.95 -15.23
C LEU A 262 -5.47 -11.14 -14.95
N ARG A 263 -6.72 -11.10 -15.41
CA ARG A 263 -7.63 -12.26 -15.36
C ARG A 263 -7.01 -13.48 -16.04
N SER A 264 -6.62 -13.32 -17.31
CA SER A 264 -6.01 -14.40 -18.10
C SER A 264 -4.75 -14.98 -17.45
N VAL A 265 -3.86 -14.15 -16.91
CA VAL A 265 -2.64 -14.63 -16.21
C VAL A 265 -3.00 -15.42 -14.95
N VAL A 266 -3.96 -14.94 -14.18
CA VAL A 266 -4.35 -15.58 -12.91
C VAL A 266 -5.14 -16.87 -13.15
N ASP A 267 -6.02 -16.91 -14.14
CA ASP A 267 -6.78 -18.11 -14.49
C ASP A 267 -5.85 -19.21 -14.99
N ALA A 268 -4.88 -18.88 -15.85
CA ALA A 268 -3.87 -19.83 -16.31
C ALA A 268 -3.02 -20.40 -15.16
N ALA A 269 -2.68 -19.57 -14.17
CA ALA A 269 -1.95 -20.02 -12.98
C ALA A 269 -2.79 -20.94 -12.07
N LEU A 270 -4.12 -20.79 -12.04
CA LEU A 270 -4.99 -21.70 -11.31
C LEU A 270 -5.18 -23.03 -12.03
N SER A 271 -5.29 -23.02 -13.36
CA SER A 271 -5.45 -24.25 -14.15
C SER A 271 -4.20 -25.13 -14.18
N THR A 272 -3.05 -24.59 -13.78
CA THR A 272 -1.75 -25.30 -13.70
C THR A 272 -1.39 -25.72 -12.28
N ALA A 273 -2.20 -25.35 -11.28
CA ALA A 273 -2.02 -25.81 -9.91
C ALA A 273 -2.58 -27.25 -9.79
N PRO A 274 -1.78 -28.23 -9.32
CA PRO A 274 -2.21 -29.61 -9.13
C PRO A 274 -3.27 -29.77 -8.03
#